data_AF-A0A838IDI1-F1
#
_entry.id   AF-A0A838IDI1-F1
#
_cell.length_a   1.000
_cell.length_b   1.000
_cell.length_c   1.000
_cell.angle_alpha   90.00
_cell.angle_beta   90.00
_cell.angle_gamma   90.00
#
_symmetry.space_group_name_H-M   'P 1'
#
loop_
_entity.id
_entity.type
_entity.pdbx_description
1 polymer ?
#
loop_
_entity_poly.entity_id
_entity_poly.type
_entity_poly.pdbx_seq_one_letter_code
_entity_poly.pdbx_strand_id
1 'polypeptide(L)'
;MNVKRKLAGALLLVLGSAGLLVACGPVTGETCTFDADCQEGEVCYLTVCAALCETDDDCEFEGDLCLNRENEESVGKVCQTPATSNNDNNPQGCTTNEQCQAALNDSDAFCSDGECIGGGDPPPTFYTIEIRDSSPVSRCADVSHGYKTPGAKVMYARLENGTSGAVLAYASAAGEAIKDDVEQFRDWSGVFDGSPPTLGADNCVVEAPFTRANGTSVNTGFRDDSAVVLGCGGSVFLTFKTGGTRIPLETSHAVKVGEYGKSCNAAYGDDFYDIYLCGALGEDVITNATCTHKLNTASLTGIGTVAVSLP
;
A
#
# COMPACT_ATOMS: atom_id res chain seq x y z
N MET A 1 -61.84 21.11 39.71
CA MET A 1 -61.26 19.82 39.27
C MET A 1 -59.75 20.00 39.22
N ASN A 2 -58.99 19.85 40.31
CA ASN A 2 -58.51 18.60 40.92
C ASN A 2 -58.04 17.55 39.89
N VAL A 3 -56.75 17.56 39.56
CA VAL A 3 -55.87 16.37 39.63
C VAL A 3 -54.46 16.81 40.06
N LYS A 4 -54.07 16.42 41.27
CA LYS A 4 -52.69 16.34 41.78
C LYS A 4 -52.12 14.96 41.42
N ARG A 5 -50.79 14.85 41.24
CA ARG A 5 -49.86 13.71 41.54
C ARG A 5 -48.65 13.83 40.60
N LYS A 6 -47.37 13.56 40.88
CA LYS A 6 -46.48 13.20 42.02
C LYS A 6 -45.05 13.33 41.41
N LEU A 7 -44.08 14.05 41.97
CA LEU A 7 -43.13 13.69 43.06
C LEU A 7 -42.00 12.69 42.70
N ALA A 8 -40.76 13.18 42.86
CA ALA A 8 -39.46 12.50 43.11
C ALA A 8 -38.85 11.61 42.00
N GLY A 9 -37.54 11.52 41.77
CA GLY A 9 -36.34 11.99 42.50
C GLY A 9 -35.12 11.12 42.12
N ALA A 10 -33.92 11.52 42.60
CA ALA A 10 -32.58 10.88 42.48
C ALA A 10 -31.87 11.09 41.13
N LEU A 11 -30.77 11.84 40.99
CA LEU A 11 -29.51 11.91 41.74
C LEU A 11 -28.79 10.56 41.86
N LEU A 12 -27.81 10.32 40.99
CA LEU A 12 -26.73 9.35 41.20
C LEU A 12 -25.44 9.91 40.60
N LEU A 13 -24.60 10.44 41.50
CA LEU A 13 -23.16 10.58 41.31
C LEU A 13 -22.53 9.18 41.23
N VAL A 14 -21.64 8.98 40.27
CA VAL A 14 -20.58 7.98 40.37
C VAL A 14 -19.26 8.69 40.10
N LEU A 15 -18.51 8.90 41.18
CA LEU A 15 -17.12 9.33 41.24
C LEU A 15 -16.23 8.07 41.37
N GLY A 16 -15.09 8.09 40.68
CA GLY A 16 -13.90 7.25 40.95
C GLY A 16 -14.00 5.82 40.41
N SER A 17 -12.97 5.21 39.81
CA SER A 17 -11.52 5.40 39.91
C SER A 17 -10.87 4.70 38.70
N ALA A 18 -10.01 5.37 37.93
CA ALA A 18 -8.54 5.32 38.01
C ALA A 18 -7.91 3.98 37.59
N GLY A 19 -7.04 4.05 36.58
CA GLY A 19 -5.86 3.20 36.47
C GLY A 19 -5.71 2.43 35.16
N LEU A 20 -5.15 3.09 34.14
CA LEU A 20 -4.05 2.56 33.33
C LEU A 20 -3.32 3.77 32.72
N LEU A 21 -2.07 3.94 33.14
CA LEU A 21 -1.13 4.92 32.63
C LEU A 21 -0.67 4.46 31.25
N VAL A 22 -0.94 5.26 30.22
CA VAL A 22 -0.15 5.29 28.99
C VAL A 22 0.36 6.72 28.86
N ALA A 23 1.67 6.85 28.82
CA ALA A 23 2.35 8.12 28.67
C ALA A 23 2.26 8.58 27.21
N CYS A 24 1.18 9.28 26.88
CA CYS A 24 1.10 10.29 25.83
C CYS A 24 0.22 11.42 26.40
N GLY A 25 0.64 12.67 26.25
CA GLY A 25 -0.10 13.82 26.76
C GLY A 25 -1.56 13.84 26.27
N PRO A 26 -2.48 14.51 26.99
CA PRO A 26 -3.87 14.59 26.57
C PRO A 26 -3.96 15.34 25.24
N VAL A 27 -4.22 14.63 24.15
CA VAL A 27 -4.62 15.23 22.88
C VAL A 27 -6.06 15.74 23.09
N THR A 28 -6.20 17.03 23.36
CA THR A 28 -7.51 17.66 23.66
C THR A 28 -8.26 18.16 22.43
N GLY A 29 -7.82 17.79 21.21
CA GLY A 29 -8.43 18.22 19.96
C GLY A 29 -9.65 17.38 19.55
N GLU A 30 -10.59 18.00 18.84
CA GLU A 30 -11.64 17.28 18.12
C GLU A 30 -11.01 16.42 17.01
N THR A 31 -11.58 15.23 16.74
CA THR A 31 -11.09 14.36 15.67
C THR A 31 -11.50 14.89 14.30
N CYS A 32 -10.63 14.79 13.31
CA CYS A 32 -10.84 15.31 11.96
C CYS A 32 -10.37 14.34 10.88
N THR A 33 -10.86 14.52 9.65
CA THR A 33 -10.34 13.86 8.45
C THR A 33 -9.71 14.88 7.49
N PHE A 34 -10.23 16.10 7.46
CA PHE A 34 -9.77 17.21 6.61
C PHE A 34 -9.67 18.50 7.43
N ASP A 35 -8.89 19.48 6.96
CA ASP A 35 -8.77 20.79 7.62
C ASP A 35 -10.13 21.51 7.77
N ALA A 36 -11.06 21.26 6.85
CA ALA A 36 -12.42 21.81 6.89
C ALA A 36 -13.27 21.27 8.05
N ASP A 37 -12.83 20.18 8.70
CA ASP A 37 -13.49 19.62 9.89
C ASP A 37 -13.07 20.37 11.17
N CYS A 38 -12.04 21.23 11.09
CA CYS A 38 -11.49 21.95 12.24
C CYS A 38 -12.00 23.40 12.31
N GLN A 39 -11.86 24.02 13.50
CA GLN A 39 -12.28 25.40 13.68
C GLN A 39 -11.31 26.36 12.99
N GLU A 40 -11.75 27.62 12.83
CA GLU A 40 -10.89 28.67 12.26
C GLU A 40 -9.62 28.83 13.12
N GLY A 41 -8.44 28.66 12.48
CA GLY A 41 -7.14 28.68 13.16
C GLY A 41 -6.57 27.29 13.49
N GLU A 42 -7.30 26.23 13.19
CA GLU A 42 -6.87 24.84 13.35
C GLU A 42 -6.80 24.11 12.01
N VAL A 43 -5.99 23.05 11.95
CA VAL A 43 -5.82 22.18 10.79
C VAL A 43 -5.85 20.72 11.21
N CYS A 44 -6.19 19.84 10.28
CA CYS A 44 -6.20 18.41 10.56
C CYS A 44 -4.80 17.83 10.45
N TYR A 45 -4.25 17.39 11.58
CA TYR A 45 -2.93 16.79 11.68
C TYR A 45 -3.03 15.48 12.46
N LEU A 46 -2.57 14.37 11.87
CA LEU A 46 -2.66 13.03 12.50
C LEU A 46 -4.07 12.70 13.03
N THR A 47 -5.12 13.06 12.28
CA THR A 47 -6.55 12.85 12.61
C THR A 47 -7.10 13.65 13.79
N VAL A 48 -6.37 14.66 14.27
CA VAL A 48 -6.83 15.61 15.30
C VAL A 48 -6.68 17.05 14.84
N CYS A 49 -7.61 17.91 15.26
CA CYS A 49 -7.49 19.35 15.02
C CYS A 49 -6.38 19.92 15.89
N ALA A 50 -5.36 20.46 15.24
CA ALA A 50 -4.20 21.08 15.86
C ALA A 50 -4.17 22.57 15.53
N ALA A 51 -3.84 23.40 16.52
CA ALA A 51 -3.64 24.82 16.31
C ALA A 51 -2.43 25.08 15.41
N LEU A 52 -2.56 26.09 14.55
CA LEU A 52 -1.42 26.59 13.78
C LEU A 52 -0.45 27.35 14.69
N CYS A 53 0.84 27.27 14.37
CA CYS A 53 1.90 28.03 15.04
C CYS A 53 2.67 28.85 13.99
N GLU A 54 3.29 29.96 14.43
CA GLU A 54 4.23 30.72 13.59
C GLU A 54 5.69 30.47 14.03
N THR A 55 5.89 30.28 15.33
CA THR A 55 7.17 30.13 16.02
C THR A 55 7.10 29.04 17.10
N ASP A 56 8.26 28.55 17.54
CA ASP A 56 8.35 27.53 18.59
C ASP A 56 7.78 28.02 19.94
N ASP A 57 7.77 29.34 20.17
CA ASP A 57 7.19 29.94 21.38
C ASP A 57 5.65 29.84 21.43
N ASP A 58 5.00 29.54 20.30
CA ASP A 58 3.55 29.33 20.23
C ASP A 58 3.14 27.94 20.74
N CYS A 59 4.10 27.05 21.00
CA CYS A 59 3.85 25.69 21.45
C CYS A 59 3.68 25.60 22.97
N GLU A 60 2.55 25.05 23.41
CA GLU A 60 2.18 25.00 24.84
C GLU A 60 3.07 24.04 25.66
N PHE A 61 3.63 23.02 25.01
CA PHE A 61 4.47 22.02 25.67
C PHE A 61 5.96 22.32 25.52
N GLU A 62 6.68 22.26 26.64
CA GLU A 62 8.14 22.42 26.67
C GLU A 62 8.81 21.29 25.86
N GLY A 63 9.47 21.68 24.76
CA GLY A 63 10.16 20.75 23.86
C GLY A 63 9.53 20.61 22.47
N ASP A 64 8.31 21.08 22.26
CA ASP A 64 7.68 21.11 20.95
C ASP A 64 8.29 22.19 20.03
N LEU A 65 8.29 21.91 18.73
CA LEU A 65 8.77 22.82 17.68
C LEU A 65 7.65 23.13 16.71
N CYS A 66 7.66 24.35 16.18
CA CYS A 66 6.72 24.81 15.18
C CYS A 66 7.19 24.42 13.77
N LEU A 67 6.76 23.24 13.32
CA LEU A 67 7.23 22.60 12.10
C LEU A 67 6.16 22.59 11.01
N ASN A 68 6.61 22.62 9.76
CA ASN A 68 5.72 22.43 8.62
C ASN A 68 5.06 21.05 8.71
N ARG A 69 3.81 20.96 8.26
CA ARG A 69 3.14 19.66 8.10
C ARG A 69 3.88 18.85 7.04
N GLU A 70 3.99 17.53 7.26
CA GLU A 70 4.77 16.62 6.39
C GLU A 70 4.12 16.38 5.01
N ASN A 71 2.87 16.80 4.81
CA ASN A 71 2.17 16.72 3.54
C ASN A 71 2.37 18.01 2.72
N GLU A 72 3.14 17.93 1.62
CA GLU A 72 3.53 19.08 0.78
C GLU A 72 2.35 19.90 0.20
N GLU A 73 1.14 19.34 0.17
CA GLU A 73 -0.06 20.03 -0.30
C GLU A 73 -0.74 20.91 0.77
N SER A 74 -0.30 20.83 2.02
CA SER A 74 -0.93 21.53 3.14
C SER A 74 -0.17 22.79 3.53
N VAL A 75 -0.92 23.89 3.64
CA VAL A 75 -0.38 25.18 4.08
C VAL A 75 -0.46 25.28 5.61
N GLY A 76 0.65 25.64 6.26
CA GLY A 76 0.70 25.94 7.69
C GLY A 76 1.69 25.09 8.47
N LYS A 77 2.03 25.55 9.67
CA LYS A 77 2.87 24.85 10.65
C LYS A 77 2.05 24.47 11.86
N VAL A 78 2.40 23.35 12.48
CA VAL A 78 1.78 22.86 13.71
C VAL A 78 2.87 22.57 14.73
N CYS A 79 2.53 22.66 16.01
CA CYS A 79 3.42 22.24 17.08
C CYS A 79 3.57 20.73 17.05
N GLN A 80 4.80 20.29 16.87
CA GLN A 80 5.17 18.89 16.85
C GLN A 80 6.20 18.70 17.94
N THR A 81 6.02 17.70 18.79
CA THR A 81 7.15 17.19 19.56
C THR A 81 8.15 16.67 18.54
N PRO A 82 9.34 17.29 18.39
CA PRO A 82 10.36 16.74 17.51
C PRO A 82 10.53 15.30 17.93
N ALA A 83 10.30 14.37 17.00
CA ALA A 83 10.64 12.97 17.21
C ALA A 83 12.03 13.01 17.82
N THR A 84 12.18 12.57 19.08
CA THR A 84 13.48 12.63 19.73
C THR A 84 14.40 11.88 18.81
N SER A 85 15.24 12.61 18.09
CA SER A 85 16.22 12.02 17.23
C SER A 85 17.20 11.40 18.22
N ASN A 86 16.96 10.17 18.62
CA ASN A 86 17.96 9.27 19.16
C ASN A 86 19.00 8.91 18.06
N ASN A 87 19.19 9.79 17.07
CA ASN A 87 20.13 9.62 15.98
C ASN A 87 21.59 9.78 16.40
N ASP A 88 21.86 10.17 17.65
CA ASP A 88 23.23 10.19 18.16
C ASP A 88 23.65 8.86 18.83
N ASN A 89 22.76 7.86 18.96
CA ASN A 89 23.11 6.55 19.52
C ASN A 89 22.47 5.31 18.84
N ASN A 90 21.73 5.45 17.74
CA ASN A 90 21.06 4.30 17.12
C ASN A 90 21.71 3.73 15.84
N PRO A 91 22.96 3.22 15.87
CA PRO A 91 23.40 2.23 14.90
C PRO A 91 23.42 0.86 15.57
N GLN A 92 22.29 0.37 16.10
CA GLN A 92 22.19 -1.06 16.37
C GLN A 92 21.40 -1.71 15.25
N GLY A 93 22.15 -2.22 14.28
CA GLY A 93 21.66 -3.21 13.36
C GLY A 93 20.93 -4.31 14.15
N CYS A 94 19.67 -4.57 13.82
CA CYS A 94 18.87 -5.57 14.49
C CYS A 94 18.57 -6.75 13.58
N THR A 95 18.23 -7.88 14.20
CA THR A 95 17.70 -9.06 13.51
C THR A 95 16.47 -9.62 14.22
N THR A 96 16.17 -9.16 15.44
CA THR A 96 15.00 -9.59 16.22
C THR A 96 14.39 -8.42 16.99
N ASN A 97 13.11 -8.54 17.33
CA ASN A 97 12.40 -7.52 18.09
C ASN A 97 12.95 -7.39 19.51
N GLU A 98 13.38 -8.48 20.15
CA GLU A 98 13.93 -8.45 21.51
C GLU A 98 15.21 -7.62 21.60
N GLN A 99 16.01 -7.59 20.53
CA GLN A 99 17.18 -6.71 20.44
C GLN A 99 16.75 -5.25 20.48
N CYS A 100 15.69 -4.90 19.76
CA CYS A 100 15.15 -3.54 19.73
C CYS A 100 14.47 -3.14 21.03
N GLN A 101 13.75 -4.07 21.67
CA GLN A 101 13.15 -3.84 22.97
C GLN A 101 14.21 -3.54 24.04
N ALA A 102 15.32 -4.29 24.02
CA ALA A 102 16.44 -4.06 24.91
C ALA A 102 17.23 -2.78 24.56
N ALA A 103 17.43 -2.50 23.27
CA ALA A 103 18.21 -1.35 22.81
C ALA A 103 17.49 -0.01 23.03
N LEU A 104 16.19 0.03 22.78
CA LEU A 104 15.36 1.23 22.93
C LEU A 104 14.71 1.34 24.32
N ASN A 105 14.84 0.29 25.16
CA ASN A 105 14.15 0.18 26.45
C ASN A 105 12.63 0.42 26.30
N ASP A 106 12.06 -0.18 25.26
CA ASP A 106 10.67 -0.05 24.86
C ASP A 106 10.12 -1.44 24.59
N SER A 107 9.15 -1.91 25.37
CA SER A 107 8.61 -3.26 25.23
C SER A 107 7.90 -3.51 23.90
N ASP A 108 7.51 -2.44 23.20
CA ASP A 108 6.77 -2.50 21.95
C ASP A 108 7.67 -2.21 20.74
N ALA A 109 8.97 -1.96 20.95
CA ALA A 109 9.93 -1.81 19.87
C ALA A 109 10.12 -3.11 19.06
N PHE A 110 10.38 -2.96 17.76
CA PHE A 110 10.57 -4.08 16.84
C PHE A 110 11.69 -3.79 15.83
N CYS A 111 12.18 -4.85 15.18
CA CYS A 111 13.21 -4.77 14.17
C CYS A 111 12.58 -4.75 12.77
N SER A 112 12.91 -3.76 11.95
CA SER A 112 12.47 -3.67 10.56
C SER A 112 13.66 -3.27 9.68
N ASP A 113 13.94 -4.04 8.64
CA ASP A 113 15.06 -3.81 7.70
C ASP A 113 16.43 -3.58 8.38
N GLY A 114 16.63 -4.20 9.54
CA GLY A 114 17.85 -4.07 10.32
C GLY A 114 17.92 -2.82 11.18
N GLU A 115 16.83 -2.05 11.30
CA GLU A 115 16.73 -0.89 12.18
C GLU A 115 15.68 -1.11 13.27
N CYS A 116 15.97 -0.61 14.47
CA CYS A 116 15.04 -0.68 15.59
C CYS A 116 14.06 0.50 15.55
N ILE A 117 12.78 0.16 15.50
CA ILE A 117 11.65 1.10 15.52
C ILE A 117 11.04 1.09 16.93
N GLY A 118 10.72 2.27 17.47
CA GLY A 118 10.10 2.42 18.78
C GLY A 118 8.64 1.96 18.79
N GLY A 119 8.16 1.50 19.92
CA GLY A 119 6.79 1.02 20.11
C GLY A 119 5.71 2.10 20.15
N GLY A 120 6.12 3.38 20.23
CA GLY A 120 5.25 4.52 20.01
C GLY A 120 4.94 4.79 18.53
N ASP A 121 5.72 4.22 17.61
CA ASP A 121 5.49 4.36 16.19
C ASP A 121 4.51 3.27 15.71
N PRO A 122 3.42 3.61 15.01
CA PRO A 122 2.54 2.61 14.46
C PRO A 122 3.35 1.69 13.53
N PRO A 123 3.14 0.36 13.58
CA PRO A 123 3.86 -0.55 12.71
C PRO A 123 3.65 -0.16 11.24
N PRO A 124 4.67 -0.30 10.39
CA PRO A 124 4.57 0.12 9.02
C PRO A 124 3.42 -0.58 8.33
N THR A 125 2.51 0.23 7.79
CA THR A 125 1.36 -0.28 7.05
C THR A 125 1.72 -0.30 5.57
N PHE A 126 1.71 -1.49 4.98
CA PHE A 126 2.04 -1.70 3.57
C PHE A 126 0.78 -1.67 2.73
N TYR A 127 0.80 -0.94 1.61
CA TYR A 127 -0.34 -0.84 0.70
C TYR A 127 -0.03 -1.23 -0.73
N THR A 128 1.26 -1.24 -1.09
CA THR A 128 1.72 -1.32 -2.46
C THR A 128 2.59 -2.54 -2.67
N ILE A 129 2.38 -3.21 -3.81
CA ILE A 129 3.27 -4.23 -4.33
C ILE A 129 3.92 -3.76 -5.63
N GLU A 130 5.11 -4.27 -5.92
CA GLU A 130 5.71 -4.21 -7.25
C GLU A 130 5.65 -5.58 -7.88
N ILE A 131 5.20 -5.65 -9.15
CA ILE A 131 5.40 -6.81 -10.01
C ILE A 131 6.54 -6.46 -10.97
N ARG A 132 7.65 -7.19 -10.85
CA ARG A 132 8.88 -6.95 -11.60
C ARG A 132 9.16 -8.09 -12.55
N ASP A 133 9.48 -7.76 -13.81
CA ASP A 133 9.98 -8.74 -14.76
C ASP A 133 11.31 -9.32 -14.29
N SER A 134 11.39 -10.64 -14.24
CA SER A 134 12.60 -11.41 -13.92
C SER A 134 12.94 -12.39 -15.04
N SER A 135 12.34 -12.20 -16.22
CA SER A 135 12.58 -13.00 -17.40
C SER A 135 14.06 -12.94 -17.82
N PRO A 136 14.62 -14.04 -18.35
CA PRO A 136 15.99 -14.02 -18.85
C PRO A 136 16.10 -13.07 -20.05
N VAL A 137 17.29 -12.49 -20.26
CA VAL A 137 17.56 -11.51 -21.34
C VAL A 137 17.21 -12.03 -22.74
N SER A 138 17.19 -13.35 -22.95
CA SER A 138 16.72 -13.95 -24.20
C SER A 138 15.26 -13.59 -24.55
N ARG A 139 14.44 -13.24 -23.55
CA ARG A 139 13.05 -12.80 -23.70
C ARG A 139 12.93 -11.32 -24.10
N CYS A 140 14.02 -10.54 -24.15
CA CYS A 140 13.98 -9.13 -24.57
C CYS A 140 13.71 -8.92 -26.05
N ALA A 141 13.90 -9.98 -26.85
CA ALA A 141 13.61 -9.98 -28.27
C ALA A 141 12.23 -10.57 -28.59
N ASP A 142 11.41 -10.86 -27.57
CA ASP A 142 10.13 -11.50 -27.77
C ASP A 142 9.18 -10.64 -28.58
N VAL A 143 8.48 -11.31 -29.49
CA VAL A 143 7.47 -10.72 -30.34
C VAL A 143 6.21 -11.58 -30.28
N SER A 144 5.11 -11.00 -29.82
CA SER A 144 3.80 -11.65 -29.81
C SER A 144 2.93 -11.04 -30.89
N HIS A 145 2.45 -11.87 -31.80
CA HIS A 145 1.60 -11.46 -32.92
C HIS A 145 2.15 -10.26 -33.72
N GLY A 146 3.46 -10.18 -33.92
CA GLY A 146 4.10 -9.11 -34.69
C GLY A 146 4.42 -7.83 -33.91
N TYR A 147 4.14 -7.78 -32.60
CA TYR A 147 4.54 -6.67 -31.73
C TYR A 147 5.63 -7.07 -30.77
N LYS A 148 6.54 -6.14 -30.47
CA LYS A 148 7.58 -6.33 -29.47
C LYS A 148 6.89 -6.47 -28.10
N THR A 149 7.02 -7.65 -27.48
CA THR A 149 6.44 -7.97 -26.17
C THR A 149 7.47 -8.59 -25.22
N PRO A 150 8.56 -7.88 -24.90
CA PRO A 150 9.61 -8.33 -24.00
C PRO A 150 9.12 -8.50 -22.56
N GLY A 151 9.67 -9.51 -21.88
CA GLY A 151 9.40 -9.76 -20.46
C GLY A 151 7.98 -10.23 -20.16
N ALA A 152 7.60 -10.22 -18.89
CA ALA A 152 6.30 -10.67 -18.41
C ALA A 152 5.13 -9.82 -18.94
N LYS A 153 4.01 -10.48 -19.22
CA LYS A 153 2.76 -9.87 -19.71
C LYS A 153 1.67 -9.97 -18.65
N VAL A 154 1.53 -8.99 -17.77
CA VAL A 154 0.62 -9.08 -16.62
C VAL A 154 -0.79 -8.68 -17.01
N MET A 155 -1.77 -9.58 -16.84
CA MET A 155 -3.19 -9.32 -17.14
C MET A 155 -3.96 -8.78 -15.94
N TYR A 156 -3.67 -9.29 -14.74
CA TYR A 156 -4.35 -8.87 -13.52
C TYR A 156 -3.48 -9.19 -12.30
N ALA A 157 -3.75 -8.48 -11.22
CA ALA A 157 -3.39 -8.89 -9.87
C ALA A 157 -4.61 -8.75 -8.96
N ARG A 158 -4.75 -9.65 -7.99
CA ARG A 158 -5.82 -9.60 -7.00
C ARG A 158 -5.31 -10.00 -5.63
N LEU A 159 -5.90 -9.38 -4.62
CA LEU A 159 -5.68 -9.70 -3.22
C LEU A 159 -6.73 -10.73 -2.79
N GLU A 160 -6.28 -11.78 -2.13
CA GLU A 160 -7.10 -12.87 -1.61
C GLU A 160 -6.91 -12.99 -0.11
N ASN A 161 -7.95 -13.47 0.58
CA ASN A 161 -7.77 -14.00 1.92
C ASN A 161 -6.95 -15.30 1.81
N GLY A 162 -5.76 -15.33 2.40
CA GLY A 162 -4.80 -16.42 2.24
C GLY A 162 -5.26 -17.77 2.80
N THR A 163 -6.27 -17.79 3.67
CA THR A 163 -6.83 -19.04 4.21
C THR A 163 -7.98 -19.58 3.36
N SER A 164 -8.91 -18.73 2.96
CA SER A 164 -10.13 -19.13 2.23
C SER A 164 -10.00 -19.06 0.71
N GLY A 165 -9.02 -18.33 0.19
CA GLY A 165 -8.88 -18.02 -1.23
C GLY A 165 -9.95 -17.03 -1.75
N ALA A 166 -10.76 -16.45 -0.87
CA ALA A 166 -11.78 -15.47 -1.25
C ALA A 166 -11.11 -14.19 -1.77
N VAL A 167 -11.55 -13.71 -2.93
CA VAL A 167 -11.03 -12.47 -3.51
C VAL A 167 -11.52 -11.28 -2.69
N LEU A 168 -10.59 -10.45 -2.24
CA LEU A 168 -10.84 -9.24 -1.48
C LEU A 168 -10.93 -8.01 -2.40
N ALA A 169 -10.01 -7.87 -3.34
CA ALA A 169 -9.96 -6.78 -4.31
C ALA A 169 -9.11 -7.12 -5.54
N TYR A 170 -9.35 -6.42 -6.64
CA TYR A 170 -8.45 -6.39 -7.79
C TYR A 170 -7.53 -5.17 -7.70
N ALA A 171 -6.35 -5.30 -8.30
CA ALA A 171 -5.32 -4.28 -8.24
C ALA A 171 -5.72 -3.01 -8.99
N SER A 172 -5.39 -1.87 -8.40
CA SER A 172 -5.36 -0.56 -9.02
C SER A 172 -3.92 -0.10 -9.24
N ALA A 173 -3.67 0.45 -10.41
CA ALA A 173 -2.49 1.17 -10.82
C ALA A 173 -2.05 2.21 -9.76
N ALA A 174 -0.79 2.13 -9.31
CA ALA A 174 -0.13 3.14 -8.49
C ALA A 174 1.12 3.77 -9.16
N GLY A 175 1.77 3.06 -10.08
CA GLY A 175 2.86 3.59 -10.89
C GLY A 175 3.41 2.56 -11.87
N GLU A 176 4.42 2.96 -12.64
CA GLU A 176 5.13 2.08 -13.58
C GLU A 176 6.62 2.42 -13.69
N ALA A 177 7.43 1.41 -14.02
CA ALA A 177 8.80 1.56 -14.51
C ALA A 177 9.04 0.57 -15.66
N ILE A 178 8.11 0.56 -16.62
CA ILE A 178 8.08 -0.27 -17.81
C ILE A 178 9.24 0.11 -18.73
N LYS A 179 10.04 -0.89 -19.04
CA LYS A 179 11.20 -0.76 -19.92
C LYS A 179 10.83 -1.10 -21.35
N ASP A 180 11.75 -0.78 -22.25
CA ASP A 180 11.58 -0.88 -23.69
C ASP A 180 10.49 0.06 -24.26
N ASP A 181 10.64 0.36 -25.55
CA ASP A 181 9.63 1.05 -26.34
C ASP A 181 8.47 0.09 -26.70
N VAL A 182 7.69 -0.30 -25.69
CA VAL A 182 6.50 -1.16 -25.79
C VAL A 182 5.21 -0.33 -25.74
N GLU A 183 5.21 0.86 -26.36
CA GLU A 183 4.13 1.86 -26.29
C GLU A 183 2.71 1.29 -26.41
N GLN A 184 2.53 0.27 -27.24
CA GLN A 184 1.21 -0.31 -27.50
C GLN A 184 0.66 -1.17 -26.35
N PHE A 185 1.48 -1.67 -25.43
CA PHE A 185 1.03 -2.50 -24.30
C PHE A 185 1.34 -1.84 -22.95
N ARG A 186 1.30 -0.51 -22.94
CA ARG A 186 1.62 0.33 -21.78
C ARG A 186 0.37 0.90 -21.10
N ASP A 187 -0.85 0.52 -21.46
CA ASP A 187 -2.06 0.99 -20.75
C ASP A 187 -2.23 0.30 -19.39
N TRP A 188 -1.26 0.48 -18.50
CA TRP A 188 -1.25 -0.10 -17.18
C TRP A 188 -2.36 0.45 -16.29
N SER A 189 -2.75 1.72 -16.48
CA SER A 189 -3.89 2.32 -15.79
C SER A 189 -5.22 1.72 -16.21
N GLY A 190 -5.41 1.38 -17.49
CA GLY A 190 -6.63 0.75 -17.99
C GLY A 190 -6.73 -0.72 -17.59
N VAL A 191 -5.61 -1.46 -17.63
CA VAL A 191 -5.57 -2.87 -17.22
C VAL A 191 -5.73 -3.04 -15.71
N PHE A 192 -5.16 -2.14 -14.91
CA PHE A 192 -5.24 -2.16 -13.45
C PHE A 192 -6.13 -1.01 -12.94
N ASP A 193 -7.41 -1.04 -13.26
CA ASP A 193 -8.38 -0.02 -12.82
C ASP A 193 -9.03 -0.33 -11.46
N GLY A 194 -8.74 -1.50 -10.87
CA GLY A 194 -9.36 -2.04 -9.65
C GLY A 194 -10.64 -2.84 -9.89
N SER A 195 -11.12 -2.93 -11.13
CA SER A 195 -12.29 -3.72 -11.51
C SER A 195 -11.92 -5.19 -11.73
N PRO A 196 -12.83 -6.14 -11.45
CA PRO A 196 -12.60 -7.54 -11.79
C PRO A 196 -12.66 -7.75 -13.32
N PRO A 197 -11.63 -8.31 -13.96
CA PRO A 197 -11.73 -8.76 -15.34
C PRO A 197 -12.64 -9.98 -15.45
N THR A 198 -13.14 -10.25 -16.66
CA THR A 198 -13.85 -11.50 -16.93
C THR A 198 -12.81 -12.61 -17.11
N LEU A 199 -12.79 -13.57 -16.19
CA LEU A 199 -11.84 -14.69 -16.22
C LEU A 199 -12.51 -15.97 -16.72
N GLY A 200 -11.77 -16.74 -17.51
CA GLY A 200 -12.14 -18.06 -17.99
C GLY A 200 -11.94 -19.13 -16.93
N ALA A 201 -12.29 -20.37 -17.26
CA ALA A 201 -12.06 -21.53 -16.38
C ALA A 201 -10.56 -21.80 -16.14
N ASP A 202 -9.70 -21.32 -17.03
CA ASP A 202 -8.24 -21.33 -16.94
C ASP A 202 -7.67 -20.15 -16.14
N ASN A 203 -8.52 -19.24 -15.64
CA ASN A 203 -8.15 -17.95 -15.04
C ASN A 203 -7.42 -16.99 -16.01
N CYS A 204 -7.59 -17.17 -17.33
CA CYS A 204 -7.13 -16.20 -18.31
C CYS A 204 -8.24 -15.19 -18.62
N VAL A 205 -7.89 -13.97 -19.01
CA VAL A 205 -8.90 -12.98 -19.40
C VAL A 205 -9.64 -13.48 -20.63
N VAL A 206 -10.98 -13.54 -20.53
CA VAL A 206 -11.85 -13.92 -21.64
C VAL A 206 -12.14 -12.66 -22.44
N GLU A 207 -11.71 -12.67 -23.69
CA GLU A 207 -11.91 -11.54 -24.58
C GLU A 207 -12.80 -11.91 -25.75
N ALA A 208 -13.60 -10.94 -26.19
CA ALA A 208 -14.26 -11.06 -27.48
C ALA A 208 -13.19 -11.01 -28.59
N PRO A 209 -13.34 -11.80 -29.67
CA PRO A 209 -12.55 -11.64 -30.88
C PRO A 209 -12.49 -10.18 -31.31
N PHE A 210 -11.30 -9.69 -31.61
CA PHE A 210 -11.13 -8.33 -32.13
C PHE A 210 -10.37 -8.37 -33.45
N THR A 211 -10.58 -7.34 -34.27
CA THR A 211 -9.83 -7.14 -35.50
C THR A 211 -8.92 -5.95 -35.32
N ARG A 212 -7.63 -6.19 -35.50
CA ARG A 212 -6.59 -5.15 -35.39
C ARG A 212 -6.75 -4.09 -36.48
N ALA A 213 -6.12 -2.93 -36.28
CA ALA A 213 -6.08 -1.86 -37.27
C ALA A 213 -5.48 -2.30 -38.62
N ASN A 214 -4.64 -3.33 -38.64
CA ASN A 214 -4.08 -3.93 -39.86
C ASN A 214 -4.98 -5.00 -40.52
N GLY A 215 -6.20 -5.20 -40.01
CA GLY A 215 -7.17 -6.17 -40.53
C GLY A 215 -7.00 -7.62 -40.03
N THR A 216 -6.02 -7.89 -39.17
CA THR A 216 -5.82 -9.23 -38.61
C THR A 216 -6.83 -9.49 -37.49
N SER A 217 -7.69 -10.49 -37.65
CA SER A 217 -8.52 -10.98 -36.55
C SER A 217 -7.66 -11.76 -35.56
N VAL A 218 -7.74 -11.38 -34.29
CA VAL A 218 -7.04 -12.01 -33.19
C VAL A 218 -8.07 -12.53 -32.21
N ASN A 219 -8.01 -13.84 -31.97
CA ASN A 219 -8.89 -14.56 -31.05
C ASN A 219 -8.15 -14.93 -29.76
N THR A 220 -7.18 -14.12 -29.36
CA THR A 220 -6.39 -14.34 -28.13
C THR A 220 -6.80 -13.33 -27.07
N GLY A 221 -6.61 -13.70 -25.80
CA GLY A 221 -6.84 -12.83 -24.64
C GLY A 221 -5.72 -11.81 -24.39
N PHE A 222 -4.98 -11.41 -25.44
CA PHE A 222 -3.80 -10.56 -25.32
C PHE A 222 -3.98 -9.30 -26.18
N ARG A 223 -4.61 -8.32 -25.54
CA ARG A 223 -4.84 -6.98 -26.07
C ARG A 223 -4.08 -5.95 -25.25
N ASP A 224 -3.92 -4.80 -25.85
CA ASP A 224 -3.34 -3.60 -25.23
C ASP A 224 -4.14 -3.09 -24.03
N ASP A 225 -5.43 -3.40 -23.96
CA ASP A 225 -6.33 -3.05 -22.86
C ASP A 225 -6.56 -4.18 -21.84
N SER A 226 -5.89 -5.34 -21.98
CA SER A 226 -6.06 -6.48 -21.07
C SER A 226 -4.78 -7.09 -20.51
N ALA A 227 -3.62 -6.67 -21.03
CA ALA A 227 -2.34 -7.06 -20.49
C ALA A 227 -1.32 -5.93 -20.63
N VAL A 228 -0.49 -5.78 -19.60
CA VAL A 228 0.66 -4.88 -19.59
C VAL A 228 1.91 -5.67 -19.87
N VAL A 229 2.68 -5.25 -20.87
CA VAL A 229 4.02 -5.78 -21.13
C VAL A 229 5.02 -4.99 -20.30
N LEU A 230 5.69 -5.64 -19.35
CA LEU A 230 6.61 -4.96 -18.43
C LEU A 230 7.92 -4.52 -19.11
N GLY A 231 8.27 -5.14 -20.22
CA GLY A 231 9.58 -4.98 -20.85
C GLY A 231 10.70 -5.64 -20.05
N CYS A 232 11.92 -5.51 -20.54
CA CYS A 232 13.03 -6.26 -19.97
C CYS A 232 13.53 -5.71 -18.64
N GLY A 233 13.12 -6.37 -17.56
CA GLY A 233 13.36 -5.95 -16.18
C GLY A 233 12.61 -4.68 -15.80
N GLY A 234 11.49 -4.39 -16.45
CA GLY A 234 10.58 -3.33 -16.03
C GLY A 234 9.58 -3.82 -14.97
N SER A 235 8.73 -2.92 -14.50
CA SER A 235 7.82 -3.22 -13.40
C SER A 235 6.56 -2.36 -13.42
N VAL A 236 5.55 -2.82 -12.67
CA VAL A 236 4.34 -2.06 -12.34
C VAL A 236 4.13 -2.07 -10.83
N PHE A 237 3.62 -0.95 -10.31
CA PHE A 237 3.30 -0.79 -8.90
C PHE A 237 1.79 -0.75 -8.71
N LEU A 238 1.30 -1.56 -7.80
CA LEU A 238 -0.12 -1.84 -7.64
C LEU A 238 -0.55 -1.68 -6.19
N THR A 239 -1.73 -1.09 -6.00
CA THR A 239 -2.43 -1.03 -4.70
C THR A 239 -3.74 -1.80 -4.80
N PHE A 240 -4.35 -2.12 -3.67
CA PHE A 240 -5.67 -2.75 -3.63
C PHE A 240 -6.66 -1.82 -2.93
N LYS A 241 -7.87 -1.67 -3.48
CA LYS A 241 -8.87 -0.74 -2.95
C LYS A 241 -10.23 -1.40 -2.82
N THR A 242 -11.00 -0.96 -1.82
CA THR A 242 -12.43 -1.25 -1.69
C THR A 242 -13.17 0.04 -1.37
N GLY A 243 -14.18 0.39 -2.18
CA GLY A 243 -14.91 1.65 -2.02
C GLY A 243 -14.03 2.91 -2.09
N GLY A 244 -12.90 2.86 -2.80
CA GLY A 244 -11.93 3.96 -2.90
C GLY A 244 -10.83 3.97 -1.83
N THR A 245 -11.00 3.22 -0.74
CA THR A 245 -10.03 3.13 0.35
C THR A 245 -8.99 2.05 0.08
N ARG A 246 -7.70 2.34 0.28
CA ARG A 246 -6.61 1.36 0.17
C ARG A 246 -6.75 0.27 1.25
N ILE A 247 -6.54 -0.98 0.88
CA ILE A 247 -6.56 -2.12 1.79
C ILE A 247 -5.12 -2.36 2.29
N PRO A 248 -4.86 -2.31 3.61
CA PRO A 248 -3.58 -2.72 4.18
C PRO A 248 -3.23 -4.17 3.79
N LEU A 249 -1.97 -4.41 3.45
CA LEU A 249 -1.44 -5.75 3.24
C LEU A 249 -1.12 -6.37 4.60
N GLU A 250 -1.65 -7.57 4.83
CA GLU A 250 -1.52 -8.30 6.09
C GLU A 250 -0.98 -9.71 5.81
N THR A 251 -0.36 -10.35 6.80
CA THR A 251 0.12 -11.74 6.70
C THR A 251 -1.01 -12.76 6.48
N SER A 252 -2.25 -12.36 6.71
CA SER A 252 -3.45 -13.16 6.41
C SER A 252 -3.82 -13.14 4.92
N HIS A 253 -3.19 -12.28 4.11
CA HIS A 253 -3.47 -12.11 2.68
C HIS A 253 -2.58 -12.97 1.78
N ALA A 254 -3.04 -13.15 0.55
CA ALA A 254 -2.24 -13.65 -0.56
C ALA A 254 -2.44 -12.77 -1.79
N VAL A 255 -1.39 -12.59 -2.59
CA VAL A 255 -1.43 -11.89 -3.87
C VAL A 255 -1.43 -12.93 -4.99
N LYS A 256 -2.43 -12.88 -5.86
CA LYS A 256 -2.50 -13.71 -7.07
C LYS A 256 -2.32 -12.83 -8.31
N VAL A 257 -1.38 -13.21 -9.16
CA VAL A 257 -1.05 -12.52 -10.42
C VAL A 257 -1.34 -13.46 -11.58
N GLY A 258 -2.04 -12.94 -12.59
CA GLY A 258 -2.24 -13.63 -13.86
C GLY A 258 -1.32 -13.07 -14.93
N GLU A 259 -0.34 -13.86 -15.36
CA GLU A 259 0.53 -13.54 -16.49
C GLU A 259 0.04 -14.25 -17.76
N TYR A 260 0.02 -13.52 -18.87
CA TYR A 260 -0.33 -14.02 -20.18
C TYR A 260 0.82 -14.80 -20.79
N GLY A 261 0.83 -16.10 -20.50
CA GLY A 261 1.84 -17.03 -21.01
C GLY A 261 1.22 -18.33 -21.52
N LYS A 262 2.00 -19.40 -21.47
CA LYS A 262 1.57 -20.75 -21.86
C LYS A 262 0.29 -21.21 -21.17
N SER A 263 0.06 -20.76 -19.93
CA SER A 263 -1.17 -21.01 -19.17
C SER A 263 -2.44 -20.47 -19.85
N CYS A 264 -2.29 -19.45 -20.70
CA CYS A 264 -3.37 -18.83 -21.46
C CYS A 264 -3.32 -19.18 -22.95
N ASN A 265 -2.82 -20.38 -23.25
CA ASN A 265 -2.64 -20.92 -24.60
C ASN A 265 -1.74 -20.05 -25.49
N ALA A 266 -0.88 -19.22 -24.92
CA ALA A 266 0.11 -18.49 -25.69
C ALA A 266 1.13 -19.48 -26.28
N ALA A 267 1.48 -19.29 -27.55
CA ALA A 267 2.43 -20.14 -28.27
C ALA A 267 3.91 -19.77 -28.01
N TYR A 268 4.19 -19.07 -26.90
CA TYR A 268 5.51 -18.49 -26.60
C TYR A 268 6.12 -19.13 -25.36
N GLY A 269 7.41 -18.82 -25.10
CA GLY A 269 8.14 -19.32 -23.94
C GLY A 269 7.55 -18.80 -22.62
N ASP A 270 8.04 -19.35 -21.52
CA ASP A 270 7.65 -18.90 -20.19
C ASP A 270 8.37 -17.58 -19.88
N ASP A 271 7.60 -16.56 -19.51
CA ASP A 271 8.11 -15.35 -18.88
C ASP A 271 8.03 -15.46 -17.37
N PHE A 272 8.91 -14.72 -16.70
CA PHE A 272 9.07 -14.79 -15.26
C PHE A 272 8.89 -13.43 -14.62
N TYR A 273 8.26 -13.43 -13.46
CA TYR A 273 8.09 -12.24 -12.64
C TYR A 273 8.28 -12.54 -11.16
N ASP A 274 8.61 -11.48 -10.42
CA ASP A 274 8.74 -11.47 -8.98
C ASP A 274 7.80 -10.43 -8.38
N ILE A 275 7.35 -10.67 -7.16
CA ILE A 275 6.46 -9.77 -6.42
C ILE A 275 7.20 -9.25 -5.20
N TYR A 276 7.24 -7.94 -5.02
CA TYR A 276 7.88 -7.26 -3.89
C TYR A 276 6.85 -6.44 -3.11
N LEU A 277 7.00 -6.34 -1.79
CA LEU A 277 6.35 -5.30 -1.00
C LEU A 277 7.15 -4.01 -1.11
N CYS A 278 6.43 -2.90 -1.25
CA CYS A 278 7.02 -1.57 -1.26
C CYS A 278 6.91 -0.93 0.12
N GLY A 279 8.05 -0.64 0.72
CA GLY A 279 8.19 0.17 1.92
C GLY A 279 8.17 1.65 1.54
N ALA A 280 7.02 2.28 1.73
CA ALA A 280 6.91 3.71 1.99
C ALA A 280 5.70 3.89 2.90
N LEU A 281 5.97 4.28 4.15
CA LEU A 281 4.98 4.76 5.09
C LEU A 281 4.34 6.01 4.49
N GLY A 282 3.17 5.90 3.88
CA GLY A 282 2.33 7.05 3.53
C GLY A 282 2.78 7.91 2.34
N GLU A 283 3.96 7.74 1.75
CA GLU A 283 4.39 8.58 0.62
C GLU A 283 3.90 8.08 -0.74
N ASP A 284 3.45 9.01 -1.58
CA ASP A 284 3.02 8.79 -2.96
C ASP A 284 4.21 8.58 -3.95
N VAL A 285 5.45 8.48 -3.45
CA VAL A 285 6.65 8.26 -4.27
C VAL A 285 7.08 6.79 -4.21
N ILE A 286 6.51 5.97 -5.09
CA ILE A 286 6.89 4.56 -5.21
C ILE A 286 7.96 4.42 -6.30
N THR A 287 9.12 3.85 -5.94
CA THR A 287 10.19 3.51 -6.89
C THR A 287 10.66 2.06 -6.70
N ASN A 288 11.41 1.51 -7.65
CA ASN A 288 12.00 0.17 -7.47
C ASN A 288 12.88 0.07 -6.21
N ALA A 289 13.45 1.19 -5.74
CA ALA A 289 14.31 1.23 -4.56
C ALA A 289 13.51 1.07 -3.25
N THR A 290 12.24 1.49 -3.23
CA THR A 290 11.35 1.32 -2.07
C THR A 290 10.79 -0.09 -1.97
N CYS A 291 10.93 -0.93 -3.00
CA CYS A 291 10.34 -2.27 -3.05
C CYS A 291 11.43 -3.35 -2.91
N THR A 292 11.80 -3.62 -1.66
CA THR A 292 12.95 -4.46 -1.30
C THR A 292 12.55 -5.86 -0.83
N HIS A 293 11.37 -6.02 -0.23
CA HIS A 293 10.95 -7.28 0.37
C HIS A 293 10.25 -8.20 -0.62
N LYS A 294 11.01 -9.15 -1.19
CA LYS A 294 10.49 -10.13 -2.16
C LYS A 294 9.58 -11.15 -1.48
N LEU A 295 8.36 -11.31 -1.97
CA LEU A 295 7.36 -12.22 -1.41
C LEU A 295 7.55 -13.68 -1.87
N ASN A 296 7.95 -13.89 -3.13
CA ASN A 296 8.06 -15.23 -3.70
C ASN A 296 9.49 -15.79 -3.55
N THR A 297 9.62 -17.07 -3.21
CA THR A 297 10.93 -17.74 -3.03
C THR A 297 11.60 -18.10 -4.37
N ALA A 298 10.81 -18.39 -5.40
CA ALA A 298 11.25 -18.61 -6.77
C ALA A 298 10.40 -17.76 -7.71
N SER A 299 10.98 -17.32 -8.83
CA SER A 299 10.26 -16.52 -9.82
C SER A 299 9.04 -17.26 -10.34
N LEU A 300 7.94 -16.52 -10.43
CA LEU A 300 6.64 -17.02 -10.85
C LEU A 300 6.55 -16.96 -12.39
N THR A 301 5.71 -17.82 -12.96
CA THR A 301 5.38 -17.82 -14.38
C THR A 301 3.90 -18.19 -14.56
N GLY A 302 3.23 -17.64 -15.58
CA GLY A 302 1.79 -17.79 -15.73
C GLY A 302 1.01 -17.29 -14.51
N ILE A 303 0.01 -18.05 -14.08
CA ILE A 303 -0.84 -17.68 -12.94
C ILE A 303 -0.21 -18.16 -11.63
N GLY A 304 0.30 -17.22 -10.84
CA GLY A 304 0.98 -17.48 -9.57
C GLY A 304 0.23 -16.86 -8.39
N THR A 305 0.31 -17.52 -7.23
CA THR A 305 -0.17 -16.99 -5.94
C THR A 305 0.97 -17.02 -4.93
N VAL A 306 1.13 -15.93 -4.18
CA VAL A 306 2.12 -15.81 -3.10
C VAL A 306 1.44 -15.31 -1.83
N ALA A 307 1.80 -15.89 -0.68
CA ALA A 307 1.36 -15.38 0.61
C ALA A 307 2.07 -14.05 0.92
N VAL A 308 1.36 -13.11 1.52
CA VAL A 308 1.99 -11.89 2.03
C VAL A 308 2.78 -12.25 3.28
N SER A 309 4.07 -11.93 3.28
CA SER A 309 4.94 -11.92 4.45
C SER A 309 5.35 -10.47 4.65
N LEU A 310 5.02 -9.91 5.81
CA LEU A 310 5.53 -8.61 6.21
C LEU A 310 6.98 -8.79 6.73
N PRO A 311 7.85 -7.80 6.53
CA PRO A 311 9.21 -7.79 7.09
C PRO A 311 9.22 -7.82 8.62
#